data_AF-A0A7C6XAE0-F1
#
_entry.id   AF-A0A7C6XAE0-F1
#
_cell.length_a   1.000
_cell.length_b   1.000
_cell.length_c   1.000
_cell.angle_alpha   90.00
_cell.angle_beta   90.00
_cell.angle_gamma   90.00
#
_symmetry.space_group_name_H-M   'P 1'
#
loop_
_entity.id
_entity.type
_entity.pdbx_description
1 polymer ?
#
loop_
_entity_poly.entity_id
_entity_poly.type
_entity_poly.pdbx_seq_one_letter_code
_entity_poly.pdbx_strand_id
1 'polypeptide(L)' 'INVAVTDVQSAGNYALKLTFDDGHDSGIFTWDYLYQLATRQDAIWQEYLDQLSAAGQSRDPDESIVRIML' A
#
# COMPACT_ATOMS: atom_id res chain seq x y z
N ILE A 1 -4.27 12.49 1.93
CA ILE A 1 -4.15 12.22 0.46
C ILE A 1 -4.23 10.71 0.21
N ASN A 2 -5.09 10.25 -0.69
CA ASN A 2 -5.17 8.85 -1.09
C ASN A 2 -4.33 8.62 -2.35
N VAL A 3 -3.59 7.52 -2.41
CA VAL A 3 -2.84 7.09 -3.61
C VAL A 3 -3.75 6.18 -4.45
N ALA A 4 -3.78 6.40 -5.76
CA ALA A 4 -4.58 5.63 -6.71
C ALA A 4 -3.73 5.00 -7.81
N VAL A 5 -4.19 3.87 -8.35
CA VAL A 5 -3.61 3.25 -9.55
C VAL A 5 -4.09 4.05 -10.77
N THR A 6 -3.16 4.51 -11.59
CA THR A 6 -3.44 5.30 -12.80
C THR A 6 -3.26 4.52 -14.08
N ASP A 7 -2.42 3.48 -14.07
CA ASP A 7 -2.18 2.63 -15.23
C ASP A 7 -1.81 1.18 -14.82
N VAL A 8 -2.15 0.23 -15.70
CA VAL A 8 -1.88 -1.20 -15.54
C VAL A 8 -1.43 -1.77 -16.87
N GLN A 9 -0.20 -2.30 -16.92
CA GLN A 9 0.37 -2.89 -18.12
C GLN A 9 0.85 -4.32 -17.85
N SER A 10 0.79 -5.18 -18.87
CA SER A 10 1.40 -6.51 -18.79
C SER A 10 2.93 -6.41 -18.80
N ALA A 11 3.59 -7.05 -17.85
CA ALA A 11 5.05 -7.25 -17.86
C ALA A 11 5.34 -8.70 -18.32
N GLY A 12 5.29 -8.91 -19.64
CA GLY A 12 5.30 -10.24 -20.22
C GLY A 12 4.08 -11.07 -19.76
N ASN A 13 4.27 -12.38 -19.57
CA ASN A 13 3.19 -13.30 -19.17
C ASN A 13 3.16 -13.61 -17.66
N TYR A 14 4.05 -13.02 -16.85
CA TYR A 14 4.27 -13.44 -15.46
C TYR A 14 3.97 -12.37 -14.40
N ALA A 15 3.72 -11.13 -14.83
CA ALA A 15 3.55 -10.00 -13.93
C ALA A 15 2.75 -8.85 -14.56
N LEU A 16 2.33 -7.91 -13.71
CA LEU A 16 1.79 -6.61 -14.07
C LEU A 16 2.74 -5.50 -13.64
N LYS A 17 2.89 -4.49 -14.49
CA LYS A 17 3.46 -3.20 -14.12
C LYS A 17 2.29 -2.29 -13.70
N LEU A 18 2.38 -1.71 -12.50
CA LEU A 18 1.39 -0.75 -11.98
C LEU A 18 2.03 0.63 -11.86
N THR A 19 1.27 1.65 -12.26
CA THR A 19 1.64 3.06 -12.05
C THR A 19 0.67 3.70 -11.07
N PHE A 20 1.20 4.52 -10.16
CA PHE A 20 0.47 5.23 -9.13
C PHE A 20 0.55 6.74 -9.35
N ASP A 21 -0.45 7.48 -8.87
CA ASP A 21 -0.56 8.94 -9.02
C ASP A 21 0.43 9.75 -8.15
N ASP A 22 1.08 9.11 -7.18
CA ASP A 22 2.10 9.71 -6.32
C ASP A 22 3.52 9.70 -6.93
N GLY A 23 3.63 9.31 -8.20
CA GLY A 23 4.87 9.32 -8.97
C GLY A 23 5.60 7.96 -9.04
N HIS A 24 5.06 6.91 -8.42
CA HIS A 24 5.64 5.57 -8.53
C HIS A 24 5.20 4.87 -9.83
N ASP A 25 6.15 4.61 -10.73
CA ASP A 25 5.87 4.04 -12.06
C ASP A 25 6.78 2.87 -12.46
N SER A 26 7.58 2.34 -11.53
CA SER A 26 8.61 1.34 -11.82
C SER A 26 8.31 -0.05 -11.24
N GLY A 27 7.22 -0.21 -10.49
CA GLY A 27 6.86 -1.46 -9.81
C GLY A 27 6.40 -2.55 -10.77
N ILE A 28 6.96 -3.76 -10.62
CA ILE A 28 6.54 -4.99 -11.31
C ILE A 28 6.05 -5.98 -10.26
N PHE A 29 4.82 -6.46 -10.42
CA PHE A 29 4.10 -7.30 -9.47
C PHE A 29 3.77 -8.64 -10.12
N THR A 30 4.35 -9.73 -9.62
CA THR A 30 4.08 -11.08 -10.16
C THR A 30 2.67 -11.54 -9.84
N TRP A 31 2.14 -12.47 -10.63
CA TRP A 31 0.81 -13.05 -10.38
C TRP A 31 0.70 -13.70 -8.98
N ASP A 32 1.72 -14.46 -8.58
CA ASP A 32 1.75 -15.10 -7.25
C ASP A 32 1.71 -14.07 -6.12
N TYR A 33 2.43 -12.95 -6.29
CA TYR A 33 2.45 -11.90 -5.28
C TYR A 33 1.11 -11.16 -5.22
N LEU A 34 0.52 -10.81 -6.37
CA LEU A 34 -0.81 -10.20 -6.42
C LEU A 34 -1.87 -11.13 -5.81
N TYR A 35 -1.78 -12.44 -6.06
CA TYR A 35 -2.66 -13.43 -5.45
C TYR A 35 -2.47 -13.51 -3.92
N GLN A 36 -1.23 -13.47 -3.44
CA GLN A 36 -0.94 -13.41 -2.02
C GLN A 36 -1.54 -12.16 -1.37
N LEU A 37 -1.36 -10.98 -2.00
CA LEU A 37 -1.93 -9.73 -1.50
C LEU A 37 -3.45 -9.79 -1.45
N ALA A 38 -4.10 -10.31 -2.50
CA ALA A 38 -5.55 -10.42 -2.55
C ALA A 38 -6.11 -11.39 -1.49
N THR A 39 -5.44 -12.52 -1.24
CA THR A 39 -5.90 -13.55 -0.29
C THR A 39 -5.56 -13.26 1.16
N ARG A 40 -4.53 -12.44 1.42
CA ARG A 40 -4.06 -12.07 2.77
C ARG A 40 -4.29 -10.60 3.11
N GLN A 41 -5.12 -9.89 2.34
CA GLN A 41 -5.27 -8.45 2.43
C GLN A 41 -5.55 -8.00 3.87
N ASP A 42 -6.55 -8.58 4.55
CA ASP A 42 -6.90 -8.20 5.93
C ASP A 42 -5.72 -8.33 6.91
N ALA A 43 -5.01 -9.46 6.85
CA ALA A 43 -3.91 -9.73 7.76
C ALA A 43 -2.72 -8.79 7.53
N ILE A 44 -2.33 -8.60 6.27
CA ILE A 44 -1.22 -7.69 5.89
C ILE A 44 -1.62 -6.24 6.20
N TRP A 45 -2.89 -5.89 6.00
CA TRP A 45 -3.41 -4.56 6.27
C TRP A 45 -3.37 -4.23 7.76
N GLN A 46 -3.83 -5.15 8.62
CA GLN A 46 -3.77 -4.96 10.06
C GLN A 46 -2.32 -4.84 10.55
N GLU A 47 -1.42 -5.69 10.05
CA GLU A 47 0.00 -5.63 10.38
C GLU A 47 0.62 -4.25 10.03
N TYR A 48 0.29 -3.70 8.86
CA TYR A 48 0.70 -2.35 8.48
C TYR A 48 0.16 -1.27 9.43
N LEU A 49 -1.12 -1.34 9.81
CA LEU A 49 -1.72 -0.37 10.74
C LEU A 49 -1.09 -0.44 12.13
N ASP A 50 -0.78 -1.64 12.62
CA ASP A 50 -0.12 -1.84 13.91
C ASP A 50 1.29 -1.23 13.90
N GLN A 51 2.06 -1.45 12.82
CA GLN A 51 3.38 -0.85 12.64
C GLN A 51 3.32 0.68 12.57
N LEU A 52 2.34 1.23 11.86
CA LEU A 52 2.14 2.67 11.71
C LEU A 52 1.81 3.33 13.05
N SER A 53 0.93 2.70 13.84
CA SER A 53 0.56 3.14 15.18
C SER A 53 1.73 3.10 16.16
N ALA A 54 2.52 2.00 16.11
CA ALA A 54 3.73 1.85 16.91
C ALA A 54 4.79 2.91 16.57
N ALA A 55 4.89 3.30 15.29
CA ALA A 55 5.78 4.37 14.83
C ALA A 55 5.25 5.78 15.13
N GLY A 56 4.02 5.93 15.64
CA GLY A 56 3.39 7.23 15.85
C GLY A 56 3.20 8.01 14.55
N GLN A 57 2.95 7.32 13.44
CA GLN A 57 2.68 7.88 12.12
C GLN A 57 1.19 7.75 11.79
N SER A 58 0.73 8.48 10.78
CA SER A 58 -0.61 8.30 10.20
C SER A 58 -0.53 8.07 8.69
N ARG A 59 -1.58 7.45 8.16
CA ARG A 59 -1.80 7.30 6.71
C ARG A 59 -2.22 8.62 6.09
N ASP A 60 -2.92 9.45 6.86
CA ASP A 60 -3.35 10.75 6.41
C ASP A 60 -2.25 11.78 6.75
N PRO A 61 -1.60 12.41 5.75
CA PRO A 61 -0.59 13.44 6.00
C PRO A 61 -1.10 14.62 6.83
N ASP A 62 -2.42 14.84 6.87
CA ASP A 62 -3.04 15.94 7.60
C ASP A 62 -3.44 15.57 9.04
N GLU A 63 -3.30 14.30 9.44
CA GLU A 63 -3.65 13.86 10.80
C GLU A 63 -2.51 14.12 11.79
N SER A 64 -2.73 15.09 12.69
CA SER A 64 -1.88 15.30 13.85
C SER A 64 -2.30 14.37 14.99
N ILE A 65 -1.46 13.38 15.31
CA ILE A 65 -1.72 12.45 16.41
C ILE A 65 -1.51 13.15 17.75
N VAL A 66 -2.52 13.88 18.24
CA VAL A 66 -2.50 14.46 19.59
C VAL A 66 -2.77 13.34 20.59
N ARG A 67 -1.72 12.71 21.11
CA ARG A 67 -1.85 11.80 22.26
C ARG A 67 -2.07 12.62 23.53
N ILE A 68 -3.33 12.88 23.90
CA ILE A 68 -3.65 13.29 25.26
C ILE A 68 -3.52 12.03 26.13
N MET A 69 -2.34 11.86 26.74
CA MET A 69 -2.18 10.89 27.82
C MET A 69 -2.96 11.39 29.03
N LEU A 70 -4.01 10.65 29.43
CA LEU A 70 -4.53 10.64 30.80
C LEU A 70 -3.90 9.48 31.56
#